data_AF-A0A7S1ZTP6-F1
#
_entry.id   AF-A0A7S1ZTP6-F1
#
_cell.length_a   1.000
_cell.length_b   1.000
_cell.length_c   1.000
_cell.angle_alpha   90.00
_cell.angle_beta   90.00
_cell.angle_gamma   90.00
#
_symmetry.space_group_name_H-M   'P 1'
#
loop_
_entity.id
_entity.type
_entity.pdbx_description
1 polymer ?
#
loop_
_entity_poly.entity_id
_entity_poly.type
_entity_poly.pdbx_seq_one_letter_code
_entity_poly.pdbx_strand_id
1 'polypeptide(L)'
;MSESAPPTHVTESMSDRKKSRELAEARANGAVAPEVDVNTGSMINPHNPEFITKRPWYLGGSDQGPSLSHQADQRTEADRTELSLTSADRLLQEERYKLKQHRKEGKLRLGMWVEALKKEKKPYLICQIIKIAKNGTEYDLKFEDGTIERRVKFRPKVEGTKRNPRIRLTKMGNRSHDVDHTKVGKETYDSKRDAYHGYDATSKDHMNKMEERYKRREELRKSLQKQRKKDKSENENDDETEKNDTTRNSSDPKNKNKHSDSDSDSDYDSDEGSDSDDEFVQRDEDARTFTSRLARQGGVGGAQMKVTARNLRIREDTAKYLRNLDLNSAYYDPKSRSMRDNPNPEVDPEDLAYAGDNVARISGDAVKLAETQVFAWDAIRKAEDGGGGGG
;
A
#
# COMPACT_ATOMS: atom_id res chain seq x y z
N MET A 1 -33.68 35.73 21.07
CA MET A 1 -33.06 35.21 22.30
C MET A 1 -34.08 34.28 22.94
N SER A 2 -33.99 32.98 22.67
CA SER A 2 -34.86 31.98 23.30
C SER A 2 -34.26 31.65 24.67
N GLU A 3 -34.90 32.12 25.74
CA GLU A 3 -34.59 31.72 27.11
C GLU A 3 -34.69 30.21 27.24
N SER A 4 -33.57 29.54 27.46
CA SER A 4 -33.55 28.14 27.88
C SER A 4 -33.91 28.09 29.37
N ALA A 5 -34.90 27.25 29.71
CA ALA A 5 -35.31 27.05 31.10
C ALA A 5 -34.12 26.62 31.97
N PRO A 6 -34.06 27.04 33.25
CA PRO A 6 -32.97 26.63 34.14
C PRO A 6 -32.97 25.10 34.29
N PRO A 7 -31.79 24.45 34.36
CA PRO A 7 -31.72 23.00 34.48
C PRO A 7 -32.38 22.56 35.78
N THR A 8 -33.51 21.87 35.68
CA THR A 8 -34.18 21.26 36.82
C THR A 8 -33.37 20.04 37.26
N HIS A 9 -32.68 20.12 38.39
CA HIS A 9 -31.93 19.00 38.94
C HIS A 9 -32.89 17.92 39.45
N VAL A 10 -33.20 16.93 38.62
CA VAL A 10 -33.97 15.74 39.03
C VAL A 10 -33.06 14.86 39.89
N THR A 11 -33.37 14.73 41.18
CA THR A 11 -32.63 13.84 42.09
C THR A 11 -33.09 12.41 41.87
N GLU A 12 -32.21 11.53 41.37
CA GLU A 12 -32.47 10.10 41.27
C GLU A 12 -32.71 9.50 42.66
N SER A 13 -33.79 8.72 42.83
CA SER A 13 -34.03 8.00 44.09
C SER A 13 -33.08 6.81 44.23
N MET A 14 -32.81 6.36 45.47
CA MET A 14 -32.03 5.13 45.71
C MET A 14 -32.62 3.90 45.00
N SER A 15 -33.94 3.87 44.85
CA SER A 15 -34.63 2.79 44.13
C SER A 15 -34.35 2.84 42.63
N ASP A 16 -34.26 4.03 42.04
CA ASP A 16 -33.96 4.21 40.62
C ASP A 16 -32.50 3.88 40.33
N ARG A 17 -31.59 4.26 41.23
CA ARG A 17 -30.16 3.90 41.13
C ARG A 17 -29.92 2.40 41.27
N LYS A 18 -30.71 1.72 42.11
CA LYS A 18 -30.66 0.26 42.23
C LYS A 18 -31.17 -0.40 40.94
N LYS A 19 -32.31 0.05 40.42
CA LYS A 19 -32.87 -0.43 39.14
C LYS A 19 -31.91 -0.19 37.98
N SER A 20 -31.31 0.99 37.86
CA SER A 20 -30.37 1.29 36.77
C SER A 20 -29.12 0.41 36.85
N ARG A 21 -28.61 0.13 38.06
CA ARG A 21 -27.49 -0.78 38.26
C ARG A 21 -27.84 -2.23 37.93
N GLU A 22 -28.97 -2.73 38.43
CA GLU A 22 -29.45 -4.09 38.11
C GLU A 22 -29.70 -4.27 36.61
N LEU A 23 -30.24 -3.24 35.96
CA LEU A 23 -30.48 -3.25 34.52
C LEU A 23 -29.13 -3.22 33.76
N ALA A 24 -28.16 -2.41 34.19
CA ALA A 24 -26.81 -2.42 33.63
C ALA A 24 -26.11 -3.78 33.80
N GLU A 25 -26.22 -4.41 34.97
CA GLU A 25 -25.72 -5.76 35.24
C GLU A 25 -26.41 -6.80 34.35
N ALA A 26 -27.74 -6.71 34.19
CA ALA A 26 -28.49 -7.60 33.32
C ALA A 26 -28.10 -7.43 31.83
N ARG A 27 -27.82 -6.21 31.38
CA ARG A 27 -27.29 -5.95 30.03
C ARG A 27 -25.87 -6.45 29.86
N ALA A 28 -25.00 -6.23 30.84
CA ALA A 28 -23.62 -6.73 30.83
C ALA A 28 -23.58 -8.26 30.80
N ASN A 29 -24.55 -8.92 31.44
CA ASN A 29 -24.71 -10.37 31.39
C ASN A 29 -25.42 -10.88 30.12
N GLY A 30 -25.83 -9.99 29.22
CA GLY A 30 -26.55 -10.34 27.99
C GLY A 30 -28.01 -10.80 28.19
N ALA A 31 -28.57 -10.64 29.39
CA ALA A 31 -29.95 -11.01 29.69
C ALA A 31 -30.97 -9.99 29.17
N VAL A 32 -30.56 -8.72 29.05
CA VAL A 32 -31.39 -7.62 28.54
C VAL A 32 -30.69 -6.98 27.34
N ALA A 33 -31.48 -6.52 26.37
CA ALA A 33 -30.95 -5.83 25.20
C ALA A 33 -30.11 -4.59 25.59
N PRO A 34 -28.98 -4.35 24.91
CA PRO A 34 -28.17 -3.15 25.09
C PRO A 34 -28.96 -1.86 24.87
N GLU A 35 -28.44 -0.74 25.40
CA GLU A 35 -28.97 0.58 25.03
C GLU A 35 -28.68 0.86 23.56
N VAL A 36 -29.56 1.65 22.93
CA VAL A 36 -29.40 2.10 21.55
C VAL A 36 -29.17 3.61 21.57
N ASP A 37 -28.15 4.07 20.86
CA ASP A 37 -27.85 5.49 20.70
C ASP A 37 -28.97 6.18 19.92
N VAL A 38 -29.54 7.24 20.51
CA VAL A 38 -30.64 8.01 19.92
C VAL A 38 -30.25 8.67 18.59
N ASN A 39 -28.98 9.05 18.44
CA ASN A 39 -28.52 9.78 17.26
C ASN A 39 -28.14 8.83 16.10
N THR A 40 -27.42 7.75 16.40
CA THR A 40 -26.87 6.85 15.37
C THR A 40 -27.70 5.57 15.17
N GLY A 41 -28.64 5.27 16.08
CA GLY A 41 -29.36 4.00 16.10
C GLY A 41 -28.47 2.78 16.40
N SER A 42 -27.20 3.00 16.76
CA SER A 42 -26.24 1.93 17.03
C SER A 42 -26.34 1.45 18.47
N MET A 43 -26.07 0.16 18.69
CA MET A 43 -26.03 -0.39 20.06
C MET A 43 -24.84 0.19 20.84
N ILE A 44 -25.10 0.64 22.06
CA ILE A 44 -24.09 1.07 23.03
C ILE A 44 -23.64 -0.17 23.80
N ASN A 45 -22.34 -0.46 23.75
CA ASN A 45 -21.76 -1.60 24.45
C ASN A 45 -22.04 -1.51 25.97
N PRO A 46 -22.74 -2.49 26.59
CA PRO A 46 -23.05 -2.49 28.02
C PRO A 46 -21.84 -2.53 28.94
N HIS A 47 -20.67 -2.97 28.44
CA HIS A 47 -19.44 -3.01 29.21
C HIS A 47 -18.68 -1.67 29.23
N ASN A 48 -19.16 -0.66 28.51
CA ASN A 48 -18.60 0.68 28.63
C ASN A 48 -18.89 1.23 30.04
N PRO A 49 -17.88 1.70 30.78
CA PRO A 49 -18.11 2.22 32.12
C PRO A 49 -18.99 3.48 32.08
N GLU A 50 -19.80 3.67 33.14
CA GLU A 50 -20.83 4.73 33.21
C GLU A 50 -20.27 6.13 32.90
N PHE A 51 -19.05 6.45 33.34
CA PHE A 51 -18.46 7.78 33.12
C PHE A 51 -18.12 8.07 31.65
N ILE A 52 -17.99 7.04 30.79
CA ILE A 52 -17.79 7.22 29.35
C ILE A 52 -19.14 7.39 28.64
N THR A 53 -20.14 6.57 29.00
CA THR A 53 -21.47 6.58 28.37
C THR A 53 -22.32 7.76 28.81
N LYS A 54 -22.21 8.18 30.08
CA LYS A 54 -22.96 9.30 30.64
C LYS A 54 -22.48 10.61 30.03
N ARG A 55 -23.41 11.33 29.40
CA ARG A 55 -23.15 12.63 28.79
C ARG A 55 -22.98 13.68 29.90
N PRO A 56 -21.89 14.47 29.87
CA PRO A 56 -21.70 15.51 30.86
C PRO A 56 -22.68 16.67 30.66
N TRP A 57 -23.07 17.31 31.76
CA TRP A 57 -24.12 18.34 31.78
C TRP A 57 -23.85 19.55 30.85
N TYR A 58 -22.58 19.92 30.64
CA TYR A 58 -22.20 21.08 29.85
C TYR A 58 -22.40 20.92 28.34
N LEU A 59 -22.61 19.69 27.85
CA LEU A 59 -22.96 19.44 26.44
C LEU A 59 -24.47 19.58 26.19
N GLY A 60 -25.26 19.82 27.24
CA GLY A 60 -26.71 19.89 27.16
C GLY A 60 -27.37 18.54 26.81
N GLY A 61 -28.68 18.45 27.03
CA GLY A 61 -29.47 17.31 26.56
C GLY A 61 -29.26 16.01 27.32
N SER A 62 -29.11 16.06 28.65
CA SER A 62 -29.29 14.88 29.53
C SER A 62 -30.62 14.16 29.29
N ASP A 63 -31.60 14.88 28.73
CA ASP A 63 -32.97 14.43 28.50
C ASP A 63 -33.15 13.82 27.10
N GLN A 64 -32.13 13.88 26.24
CA GLN A 64 -32.17 13.38 24.85
C GLN A 64 -31.79 11.90 24.73
N GLY A 65 -31.77 11.18 25.86
CA GLY A 65 -31.44 9.76 25.92
C GLY A 65 -29.95 9.43 25.78
N PRO A 66 -29.61 8.13 25.81
CA PRO A 66 -28.23 7.66 25.77
C PRO A 66 -27.62 7.92 24.38
N SER A 67 -26.42 8.48 24.35
CA SER A 67 -25.65 8.71 23.12
C SER A 67 -24.15 8.79 23.43
N LEU A 68 -23.32 8.37 22.47
CA LEU A 68 -21.86 8.46 22.55
C LEU A 68 -21.29 9.58 21.66
N SER A 69 -22.12 10.49 21.17
CA SER A 69 -21.68 11.58 20.28
C SER A 69 -20.64 12.52 20.93
N HIS A 70 -20.63 12.62 22.26
CA HIS A 70 -19.63 13.41 23.00
C HIS A 70 -18.23 12.76 23.02
N GLN A 71 -18.13 11.47 22.71
CA GLN A 71 -16.85 10.76 22.58
C GLN A 71 -16.29 10.80 21.16
N ALA A 72 -17.08 11.27 20.18
CA ALA A 72 -16.60 11.49 18.82
C ALA A 72 -15.61 12.67 18.77
N ASP A 73 -14.89 12.80 17.65
CA ASP A 73 -13.94 13.89 17.42
C ASP A 73 -14.61 15.26 17.64
N GLN A 74 -14.11 16.08 18.57
CA GLN A 74 -14.69 17.39 18.90
C GLN A 74 -14.10 18.54 18.06
N ARG A 75 -13.14 18.27 17.17
CA ARG A 75 -12.54 19.31 16.32
C ARG A 75 -13.58 19.93 15.40
N THR A 76 -13.46 21.24 15.18
CA THR A 76 -14.27 21.96 14.20
C THR A 76 -13.98 21.44 12.79
N GLU A 77 -14.93 21.59 11.86
CA GLU A 77 -14.72 21.15 10.46
C GLU A 77 -13.46 21.77 9.84
N ALA A 78 -13.18 23.04 10.13
CA ALA A 78 -11.98 23.74 9.65
C ALA A 78 -10.66 23.18 10.23
N ASP A 79 -10.67 22.66 11.46
CA ASP A 79 -9.49 21.99 12.04
C ASP A 79 -9.41 20.51 11.63
N ARG A 80 -10.53 19.90 11.24
CA ARG A 80 -10.58 18.54 10.68
C ARG A 80 -10.11 18.49 9.23
N THR A 81 -10.33 19.57 8.47
CA THR A 81 -9.78 19.68 7.12
C THR A 81 -8.26 19.77 7.22
N GLU A 82 -7.62 18.61 7.11
CA GLU A 82 -6.18 18.47 7.00
C GLU A 82 -5.82 18.30 5.52
N LEU A 83 -4.74 18.96 5.08
CA LEU A 83 -4.24 18.75 3.74
C LEU A 83 -3.51 17.40 3.69
N SER A 84 -4.21 16.38 3.22
CA SER A 84 -3.62 15.08 2.93
C SER A 84 -2.44 15.21 1.96
N LEU A 85 -1.51 14.25 2.01
CA LEU A 85 -0.37 14.17 1.11
C LEU A 85 -0.80 14.29 -0.36
N THR A 86 -1.81 13.53 -0.75
CA THR A 86 -2.35 13.51 -2.12
C THR A 86 -2.96 14.85 -2.52
N SER A 87 -3.68 15.53 -1.61
CA SER A 87 -4.21 16.86 -1.88
C SER A 87 -3.11 17.92 -1.98
N ALA A 88 -2.06 17.82 -1.16
CA ALA A 88 -0.92 18.72 -1.20
C ALA A 88 -0.17 18.60 -2.54
N ASP A 89 0.12 17.37 -2.97
CA ASP A 89 0.76 17.11 -4.26
C ASP A 89 -0.06 17.63 -5.44
N ARG A 90 -1.39 17.46 -5.40
CA ARG A 90 -2.29 17.98 -6.43
C ARG A 90 -2.23 19.50 -6.53
N LEU A 91 -2.24 20.20 -5.40
CA LEU A 91 -2.10 21.67 -5.40
C LEU A 91 -0.78 22.12 -6.00
N LEU A 92 0.31 21.44 -5.63
CA LEU A 92 1.64 21.73 -6.16
C LEU A 92 1.70 21.48 -7.67
N GLN A 93 1.06 20.42 -8.17
CA GLN A 93 0.94 20.14 -9.61
C GLN A 93 0.14 21.22 -10.34
N GLU A 94 -1.00 21.65 -9.79
CA GLU A 94 -1.82 22.73 -10.36
C GLU A 94 -1.04 24.05 -10.40
N GLU A 95 -0.27 24.35 -9.36
CA GLU A 95 0.61 25.52 -9.31
C GLU A 95 1.68 25.44 -10.39
N ARG A 96 2.39 24.32 -10.50
CA ARG A 96 3.39 24.10 -11.55
C ARG A 96 2.79 24.22 -12.95
N TYR A 97 1.58 23.71 -13.15
CA TYR A 97 0.85 23.85 -14.40
C TYR A 97 0.56 25.33 -14.71
N LYS A 98 0.03 26.08 -13.73
CA LYS A 98 -0.21 27.53 -13.87
C LYS A 98 1.07 28.29 -14.18
N LEU A 99 2.17 28.00 -13.49
CA LEU A 99 3.48 28.58 -13.76
C LEU A 99 3.99 28.24 -15.17
N LYS A 100 3.80 27.00 -15.63
CA LYS A 100 4.15 26.57 -17.00
C LYS A 100 3.30 27.30 -18.04
N GLN A 101 2.01 27.48 -17.79
CA GLN A 101 1.13 28.26 -18.67
C GLN A 101 1.52 29.73 -18.69
N HIS A 102 1.77 30.36 -17.53
CA HIS A 102 2.26 31.73 -17.46
C HIS A 102 3.61 31.91 -18.19
N ARG A 103 4.50 30.93 -18.09
CA ARG A 103 5.76 30.92 -18.85
C ARG A 103 5.54 30.80 -20.35
N LYS A 104 4.59 29.96 -20.80
CA LYS A 104 4.21 29.83 -22.21
C LYS A 104 3.54 31.10 -22.74
N GLU A 105 2.68 31.72 -21.94
CA GLU A 105 1.99 32.97 -22.28
C GLU A 105 2.98 34.13 -22.42
N GLY A 106 4.08 34.15 -21.65
CA GLY A 106 5.12 35.17 -21.74
C GLY A 106 4.64 36.60 -21.42
N LYS A 107 3.41 36.76 -20.93
CA LYS A 107 2.76 38.04 -20.65
C LYS A 107 3.02 38.42 -19.20
N LEU A 108 3.52 39.64 -19.00
CA LEU A 108 3.73 40.20 -17.67
C LEU A 108 2.38 40.64 -17.08
N ARG A 109 2.11 40.37 -15.80
CA ARG A 109 0.85 40.70 -15.11
C ARG A 109 1.05 41.83 -14.09
N LEU A 110 -0.05 42.51 -13.75
CA LEU A 110 -0.09 43.56 -12.73
C LEU A 110 0.27 42.94 -11.36
N GLY A 111 1.08 43.63 -10.56
CA GLY A 111 1.54 43.16 -9.25
C GLY A 111 2.69 42.15 -9.29
N MET A 112 3.11 41.68 -10.47
CA MET A 112 4.19 40.71 -10.63
C MET A 112 5.56 41.35 -10.36
N TRP A 113 6.43 40.61 -9.67
CA TRP A 113 7.81 41.01 -9.42
C TRP A 113 8.70 40.59 -10.59
N VAL A 114 9.48 41.54 -11.12
CA VAL A 114 10.35 41.37 -12.27
C VAL A 114 11.69 42.07 -12.03
N GLU A 115 12.70 41.66 -12.77
CA GLU A 115 14.00 42.31 -12.77
C GLU A 115 14.09 43.27 -13.95
N ALA A 116 14.34 44.55 -13.71
CA ALA A 116 14.45 45.56 -14.77
C ALA A 116 15.70 46.44 -14.61
N LEU A 117 16.19 46.97 -15.74
CA LEU A 117 17.26 47.97 -15.76
C LEU A 117 16.66 49.36 -15.48
N LYS A 118 17.00 49.94 -14.33
CA LYS A 118 16.65 51.33 -13.98
C LYS A 118 17.39 52.27 -14.93
N LYS A 119 16.67 53.12 -15.67
CA LYS A 119 17.21 54.00 -16.71
C LYS A 119 18.15 53.30 -17.72
N GLU A 120 17.90 52.03 -18.05
CA GLU A 120 18.72 51.21 -18.96
C GLU A 120 20.17 50.96 -18.50
N LYS A 121 20.47 51.19 -17.22
CA LYS A 121 21.79 50.93 -16.63
C LYS A 121 21.79 49.63 -15.84
N LYS A 122 22.89 48.88 -15.90
CA LYS A 122 23.14 47.72 -15.05
C LYS A 122 23.43 48.19 -13.61
N PRO A 123 23.13 47.38 -12.57
CA PRO A 123 22.57 46.02 -12.59
C PRO A 123 21.04 45.99 -12.78
N TYR A 124 20.48 44.78 -12.97
CA TYR A 124 19.03 44.60 -12.88
C TYR A 124 18.60 44.72 -11.42
N LEU A 125 17.55 45.50 -11.18
CA LEU A 125 16.96 45.68 -9.87
C LEU A 125 15.57 45.02 -9.84
N ILE A 126 15.21 44.49 -8.68
CA ILE A 126 13.90 43.90 -8.45
C ILE A 126 12.87 45.04 -8.40
N CYS A 127 11.78 44.87 -9.12
CA CYS A 127 10.71 45.85 -9.18
C CYS A 127 9.34 45.17 -9.36
N GLN A 128 8.30 45.85 -8.90
CA GLN A 128 6.92 45.40 -9.04
C GLN A 128 6.23 46.15 -10.20
N ILE A 129 5.49 45.42 -11.03
CA ILE A 129 4.68 46.03 -12.09
C ILE A 129 3.43 46.66 -11.48
N ILE A 130 3.32 47.99 -11.52
CA ILE A 130 2.15 48.71 -10.97
C ILE A 130 1.04 48.82 -12.00
N LYS A 131 1.40 49.09 -13.27
CA LYS A 131 0.43 49.37 -14.34
C LYS A 131 0.90 48.80 -15.66
N ILE A 132 -0.06 48.31 -16.44
CA ILE A 132 0.15 47.82 -17.80
C ILE A 132 -0.61 48.76 -18.75
N ALA A 133 0.07 49.23 -19.79
CA ALA A 133 -0.49 50.09 -20.83
C ALA A 133 -0.26 49.49 -22.22
N LYS A 134 -1.07 49.93 -23.20
CA LYS A 134 -0.97 49.55 -24.63
C LYS A 134 -0.84 48.04 -24.84
N ASN A 135 -1.80 47.29 -24.30
CA ASN A 135 -1.91 45.84 -24.46
C ASN A 135 -0.63 45.05 -24.10
N GLY A 136 0.12 45.49 -23.08
CA GLY A 136 1.30 44.75 -22.60
C GLY A 136 2.62 45.13 -23.27
N THR A 137 2.69 46.30 -23.91
CA THR A 137 3.94 46.83 -24.49
C THR A 137 4.63 47.87 -23.60
N GLU A 138 3.90 48.56 -22.72
CA GLU A 138 4.41 49.56 -21.79
C GLU A 138 4.00 49.24 -20.35
N TYR A 139 4.94 49.39 -19.41
CA TYR A 139 4.77 49.05 -18.00
C TYR A 139 5.25 50.19 -17.09
N ASP A 140 4.53 50.43 -15.99
CA ASP A 140 5.02 51.27 -14.90
C ASP A 140 5.61 50.37 -13.82
N LEU A 141 6.87 50.61 -13.45
CA LEU A 141 7.67 49.78 -12.55
C LEU A 141 7.95 50.52 -11.24
N LYS A 142 7.69 49.88 -10.10
CA LYS A 142 8.10 50.32 -8.76
C LYS A 142 9.34 49.57 -8.34
N PHE A 143 10.46 50.26 -8.18
CA PHE A 143 11.67 49.65 -7.63
C PHE A 143 11.58 49.56 -6.10
N GLU A 144 12.40 48.68 -5.51
CA GLU A 144 12.47 48.47 -4.06
C GLU A 144 12.81 49.75 -3.28
N ASP A 145 13.62 50.64 -3.86
CA ASP A 145 13.93 51.98 -3.34
C ASP A 145 12.71 52.94 -3.29
N GLY A 146 11.51 52.48 -3.64
CA GLY A 146 10.28 53.27 -3.70
C GLY A 146 10.12 54.13 -4.96
N THR A 147 11.16 54.27 -5.78
CA THR A 147 11.12 55.04 -7.03
C THR A 147 10.25 54.39 -8.10
N ILE A 148 9.45 55.18 -8.82
CA ILE A 148 8.56 54.70 -9.89
C ILE A 148 9.07 55.17 -11.26
N GLU A 149 9.34 54.23 -12.17
CA GLU A 149 9.55 54.52 -13.59
C GLU A 149 8.27 54.26 -14.38
N ARG A 150 7.83 55.24 -15.17
CA ARG A 150 6.59 55.16 -15.97
C ARG A 150 6.89 54.91 -17.45
N ARG A 151 5.98 54.21 -18.14
CA ARG A 151 6.02 53.91 -19.58
C ARG A 151 7.30 53.18 -20.04
N VAL A 152 7.76 52.22 -19.25
CA VAL A 152 8.90 51.37 -19.59
C VAL A 152 8.48 50.38 -20.68
N LYS A 153 9.16 50.42 -21.84
CA LYS A 153 8.84 49.54 -22.98
C LYS A 153 9.39 48.14 -22.75
N PHE A 154 8.52 47.14 -22.83
CA PHE A 154 8.94 45.73 -22.84
C PHE A 154 9.38 45.34 -24.25
N ARG A 155 10.58 44.76 -24.33
CA ARG A 155 11.11 44.17 -25.55
C ARG A 155 11.52 42.74 -25.22
N PRO A 156 10.81 41.72 -25.73
CA PRO A 156 11.21 40.34 -25.49
C PRO A 156 12.59 40.10 -26.11
N LYS A 157 13.36 39.20 -25.48
CA LYS A 157 14.65 38.79 -26.02
C LYS A 157 14.40 38.02 -27.32
N VAL A 158 14.92 38.51 -28.43
CA VAL A 158 14.92 37.79 -29.72
C VAL A 158 16.12 36.85 -29.72
N GLU A 159 15.88 35.55 -29.90
CA GLU A 159 16.94 34.54 -30.04
C GLU A 159 17.94 34.95 -31.12
N GLY A 160 19.24 34.83 -30.83
CA GLY A 160 20.33 35.24 -31.74
C GLY A 160 20.81 36.69 -31.61
N THR A 161 20.13 37.56 -30.85
CA THR A 161 20.59 38.95 -30.64
C THR A 161 21.38 39.12 -29.34
N LYS A 162 22.48 39.91 -29.38
CA LYS A 162 23.30 40.26 -28.20
C LYS A 162 22.65 41.30 -27.26
N ARG A 163 21.42 41.75 -27.56
CA ARG A 163 20.72 42.76 -26.76
C ARG A 163 20.08 42.10 -25.54
N ASN A 164 20.44 42.58 -24.36
CA ASN A 164 19.79 42.13 -23.14
C ASN A 164 18.40 42.78 -23.02
N PRO A 165 17.35 42.03 -22.62
CA PRO A 165 16.00 42.58 -22.49
C PRO A 165 15.94 43.55 -21.32
N ARG A 166 15.26 44.70 -21.48
CA ARG A 166 15.17 45.73 -20.42
C ARG A 166 14.44 45.26 -19.17
N ILE A 167 13.49 44.33 -19.33
CA ILE A 167 12.74 43.66 -18.26
C ILE A 167 12.91 42.15 -18.49
N ARG A 168 13.20 41.41 -17.42
CA ARG A 168 13.26 39.95 -17.42
C ARG A 168 12.50 39.41 -16.21
N LEU A 169 12.05 38.16 -16.31
CA LEU A 169 11.52 37.46 -15.14
C LEU A 169 12.64 37.27 -14.12
N THR A 170 12.30 37.32 -12.85
CA THR A 170 13.22 37.02 -11.75
C THR A 170 13.78 35.60 -11.94
N LYS A 171 15.08 35.42 -11.69
CA LYS A 171 15.69 34.07 -11.74
C LYS A 171 15.14 33.16 -10.65
N MET A 172 14.82 33.75 -9.51
CA MET A 172 14.06 33.10 -8.45
C MET A 172 12.60 33.20 -8.88
N GLY A 173 11.92 32.07 -9.07
CA GLY A 173 10.48 32.04 -9.34
C GLY A 173 9.70 32.86 -8.31
N ASN A 174 8.42 33.13 -8.59
CA ASN A 174 7.54 33.88 -7.71
C ASN A 174 7.78 33.48 -6.24
N ARG A 175 8.29 34.44 -5.46
CA ARG A 175 8.72 34.24 -4.08
C ARG A 175 7.49 33.86 -3.27
N SER A 176 7.51 32.66 -2.66
CA SER A 176 6.52 32.08 -1.74
C SER A 176 5.08 32.03 -2.24
N HIS A 177 4.60 30.83 -2.58
CA HIS A 177 3.17 30.57 -2.63
C HIS A 177 2.60 30.68 -1.22
N ASP A 178 1.69 31.63 -1.01
CA ASP A 178 0.92 31.70 0.23
C ASP A 178 -0.26 30.73 0.06
N VAL A 179 -0.15 29.54 0.66
CA VAL A 179 -1.27 28.58 0.66
C VAL A 179 -2.30 29.10 1.65
N ASP A 180 -3.51 29.38 1.17
CA ASP A 180 -4.61 29.80 2.03
C ASP A 180 -5.09 28.63 2.90
N HIS A 181 -4.46 28.47 4.06
CA HIS A 181 -4.74 27.38 5.00
C HIS A 181 -6.18 27.39 5.53
N THR A 182 -6.94 28.47 5.37
CA THR A 182 -8.35 28.52 5.76
C THR A 182 -9.25 27.73 4.80
N LYS A 183 -8.84 27.60 3.54
CA LYS A 183 -9.61 26.88 2.50
C LYS A 183 -9.16 25.45 2.33
N VAL A 184 -7.87 25.20 2.47
CA VAL A 184 -7.28 23.89 2.14
C VAL A 184 -6.85 23.11 3.37
N GLY A 185 -6.88 23.74 4.55
CA GLY A 185 -6.49 23.09 5.79
C GLY A 185 -5.01 23.22 6.11
N LYS A 186 -4.66 22.73 7.30
CA LYS A 186 -3.26 22.63 7.75
C LYS A 186 -2.61 21.40 7.11
N GLU A 187 -1.39 21.55 6.61
CA GLU A 187 -0.60 20.41 6.12
C GLU A 187 -0.23 19.47 7.26
N THR A 188 -0.39 18.16 7.02
CA THR A 188 -0.01 17.13 7.98
C THR A 188 1.50 17.09 8.21
N TYR A 189 1.92 16.53 9.35
CA TYR A 189 3.34 16.35 9.67
C TYR A 189 4.09 15.57 8.58
N ASP A 190 3.43 14.53 8.04
CA ASP A 190 3.97 13.67 6.97
C ASP A 190 4.09 14.44 5.66
N SER A 191 3.09 15.25 5.29
CA SER A 191 3.14 16.06 4.06
C SER A 191 4.28 17.07 4.08
N LYS A 192 4.58 17.70 5.22
CA LYS A 192 5.68 18.67 5.36
C LYS A 192 7.07 18.04 5.27
N ARG A 193 7.17 16.76 5.61
CA ARG A 193 8.43 16.01 5.67
C ARG A 193 8.61 15.04 4.52
N ASP A 194 7.67 14.99 3.59
CA ASP A 194 7.78 14.09 2.47
C ASP A 194 8.98 14.47 1.60
N ALA A 195 9.93 13.55 1.50
CA ALA A 195 11.12 13.69 0.67
C ALA A 195 10.77 13.72 -0.82
N TYR A 196 9.62 13.15 -1.18
CA TYR A 196 9.11 13.11 -2.55
C TYR A 196 8.11 14.22 -2.84
N HIS A 197 8.02 15.25 -1.99
CA HIS A 197 7.11 16.34 -2.22
C HIS A 197 7.40 17.07 -3.53
N GLY A 198 6.40 17.14 -4.40
CA GLY A 198 6.55 17.68 -5.75
C GLY A 198 7.30 16.74 -6.71
N TYR A 199 7.35 15.44 -6.44
CA TYR A 199 7.71 14.43 -7.43
C TYR A 199 6.62 14.37 -8.52
N ASP A 200 7.03 14.54 -9.78
CA ASP A 200 6.10 14.51 -10.90
C ASP A 200 6.05 13.09 -11.48
N ALA A 201 5.11 12.29 -10.97
CA ALA A 201 4.85 10.94 -11.47
C ALA A 201 4.39 10.93 -12.94
N THR A 202 3.79 12.02 -13.42
CA THR A 202 3.32 12.14 -14.81
C THR A 202 4.41 12.59 -15.77
N SER A 203 5.50 13.17 -15.24
CA SER A 203 6.68 13.45 -16.04
C SER A 203 7.27 12.12 -16.50
N LYS A 204 7.15 11.86 -17.81
CA LYS A 204 7.80 10.73 -18.46
C LYS A 204 9.31 10.72 -18.20
N ASP A 205 9.89 11.84 -17.77
CA ASP A 205 11.32 11.99 -17.49
C ASP A 205 11.84 11.00 -16.42
N HIS A 206 11.11 10.74 -15.33
CA HIS A 206 11.58 9.76 -14.34
C HIS A 206 11.44 8.33 -14.85
N MET A 207 10.27 7.98 -15.39
CA MET A 207 10.01 6.64 -15.94
C MET A 207 10.96 6.34 -17.10
N ASN A 208 11.17 7.26 -18.04
CA ASN A 208 12.11 7.10 -19.15
C ASN A 208 13.55 6.89 -18.67
N LYS A 209 14.02 7.70 -17.68
CA LYS A 209 15.37 7.52 -17.11
C LYS A 209 15.52 6.17 -16.40
N MET A 210 14.47 5.70 -15.72
CA MET A 210 14.46 4.38 -15.10
C MET A 210 14.48 3.28 -16.17
N GLU A 211 13.60 3.34 -17.16
CA GLU A 211 13.53 2.40 -18.28
C GLU A 211 14.86 2.32 -19.04
N GLU A 212 15.50 3.44 -19.35
CA GLU A 212 16.83 3.48 -19.97
C GLU A 212 17.88 2.77 -19.11
N ARG A 213 17.86 3.00 -17.79
CA ARG A 213 18.77 2.30 -16.86
C ARG A 213 18.50 0.80 -16.81
N TYR A 214 17.24 0.37 -16.78
CA TYR A 214 16.88 -1.05 -16.77
C TYR A 214 17.26 -1.71 -18.10
N LYS A 215 16.95 -1.09 -19.25
CA LYS A 215 17.35 -1.59 -20.58
C LYS A 215 18.87 -1.76 -20.69
N ARG A 216 19.65 -0.76 -20.28
CA ARG A 216 21.12 -0.85 -20.27
C ARG A 216 21.63 -1.99 -19.39
N ARG A 217 20.97 -2.23 -18.26
CA ARG A 217 21.31 -3.34 -17.35
C ARG A 217 20.96 -4.69 -17.98
N GLU A 218 19.81 -4.81 -18.65
CA GLU A 218 19.41 -6.04 -19.34
C GLU A 218 20.30 -6.34 -20.54
N GLU A 219 20.69 -5.33 -21.32
CA GLU A 219 21.65 -5.46 -22.41
C GLU A 219 23.00 -5.99 -21.90
N LEU A 220 23.49 -5.46 -20.78
CA LEU A 220 24.70 -5.95 -20.12
C LEU A 220 24.55 -7.39 -19.62
N ARG A 221 23.41 -7.73 -18.99
CA ARG A 221 23.13 -9.12 -18.57
C ARG A 221 23.12 -10.07 -19.77
N LYS A 222 22.46 -9.67 -20.86
CA LYS A 222 22.38 -10.46 -22.09
C LYS A 222 23.75 -10.61 -22.77
N SER A 223 24.58 -9.57 -22.79
CA SER A 223 25.94 -9.67 -23.34
C SER A 223 26.83 -10.57 -22.51
N LEU A 224 26.74 -10.49 -21.18
CA LEU A 224 27.48 -11.36 -20.26
C LEU A 224 27.04 -12.82 -20.41
N GLN A 225 25.73 -13.08 -20.53
CA GLN A 225 25.20 -14.43 -20.76
C GLN A 225 25.67 -15.00 -22.10
N LYS A 226 25.73 -14.18 -23.16
CA LYS A 226 26.30 -14.58 -24.46
C LYS A 226 27.79 -14.88 -24.39
N GLN A 227 28.57 -14.05 -23.69
CA GLN A 227 30.00 -14.31 -23.48
C GLN A 227 30.19 -15.61 -22.72
N ARG A 228 29.49 -15.84 -21.61
CA ARG A 228 29.55 -17.11 -20.85
C ARG A 228 29.16 -18.32 -21.70
N LYS A 229 28.11 -18.23 -22.54
CA LYS A 229 27.73 -19.32 -23.45
C LYS A 229 28.82 -19.60 -24.49
N LYS A 230 29.44 -18.54 -25.02
CA LYS A 230 30.53 -18.65 -25.98
C LYS A 230 31.78 -19.29 -25.35
N ASP A 231 32.21 -18.80 -24.19
CA ASP A 231 33.36 -19.33 -23.46
C ASP A 231 33.15 -20.80 -23.06
N LYS A 232 31.91 -21.19 -22.70
CA LYS A 232 31.54 -22.61 -22.49
C LYS A 232 31.68 -23.44 -23.77
N SER A 233 31.15 -22.96 -24.90
CA SER A 233 31.26 -23.68 -26.17
C SER A 233 32.70 -23.80 -26.67
N GLU A 234 33.55 -22.80 -26.43
CA GLU A 234 34.98 -22.87 -26.78
C GLU A 234 35.72 -23.90 -25.91
N ASN A 235 35.46 -23.92 -24.59
CA ASN A 235 36.03 -24.94 -23.69
C ASN A 235 35.52 -26.37 -23.97
N GLU A 236 34.25 -26.56 -24.38
CA GLU A 236 33.71 -27.88 -24.74
C GLU A 236 34.35 -28.44 -26.02
N ASN A 237 34.65 -27.57 -27.00
CA ASN A 237 35.35 -27.97 -28.21
C ASN A 237 36.82 -28.35 -27.93
N ASP A 238 37.49 -27.63 -27.02
CA ASP A 238 38.87 -27.95 -26.62
C ASP A 238 38.97 -29.31 -25.89
N ASP A 239 37.96 -29.67 -25.06
CA ASP A 239 37.89 -30.93 -24.29
C ASP A 239 37.56 -32.16 -25.18
N GLU A 240 36.84 -31.98 -26.30
CA GLU A 240 36.65 -33.02 -27.32
C GLU A 240 37.92 -33.28 -28.16
N THR A 241 38.74 -32.25 -28.42
CA THR A 241 40.03 -32.43 -29.08
C THR A 241 41.08 -33.12 -28.22
N GLU A 242 41.08 -32.95 -26.89
CA GLU A 242 42.02 -33.66 -25.99
C GLU A 242 41.67 -35.15 -25.78
N LYS A 243 40.39 -35.55 -25.86
CA LYS A 243 39.99 -36.98 -25.74
C LYS A 243 40.36 -37.83 -26.96
N ASN A 244 40.65 -37.23 -28.10
CA ASN A 244 41.03 -37.96 -29.32
C ASN A 244 42.57 -38.17 -29.47
N ASP A 245 43.41 -37.63 -28.58
CA ASP A 245 44.88 -37.76 -28.66
C ASP A 245 45.50 -38.69 -27.60
N THR A 246 44.70 -39.44 -26.82
CA THR A 246 45.20 -40.41 -25.82
C THR A 246 45.16 -41.87 -26.26
N THR A 247 45.61 -42.16 -27.48
CA THR A 247 46.14 -43.49 -27.84
C THR A 247 47.53 -43.40 -28.49
N ARG A 248 48.56 -43.11 -27.68
CA ARG A 248 49.96 -43.56 -27.89
C ARG A 248 50.86 -43.19 -26.70
N ASN A 249 51.17 -44.20 -25.90
CA ASN A 249 52.38 -44.44 -25.09
C ASN A 249 53.17 -43.27 -24.45
N SER A 250 53.35 -43.42 -23.13
CA SER A 250 54.62 -43.45 -22.37
C SER A 250 54.80 -42.44 -21.23
N SER A 251 54.83 -43.00 -20.01
CA SER A 251 55.70 -42.70 -18.86
C SER A 251 56.40 -41.33 -18.76
N ASP A 252 55.94 -40.46 -17.85
CA ASP A 252 56.69 -39.99 -16.66
C ASP A 252 55.87 -38.93 -15.87
N PRO A 253 55.96 -38.85 -14.53
CA PRO A 253 55.18 -37.93 -13.72
C PRO A 253 55.97 -36.66 -13.41
N LYS A 254 55.65 -35.51 -14.03
CA LYS A 254 56.14 -34.19 -13.57
C LYS A 254 55.07 -33.11 -13.62
N ASN A 255 54.51 -32.88 -12.44
CA ASN A 255 54.28 -31.57 -11.81
C ASN A 255 54.23 -30.34 -12.75
N LYS A 256 53.01 -29.85 -12.99
CA LYS A 256 52.76 -28.41 -13.17
C LYS A 256 51.57 -28.01 -12.32
N ASN A 257 51.87 -27.46 -11.15
CA ASN A 257 51.04 -26.47 -10.48
C ASN A 257 50.65 -25.38 -11.50
N LYS A 258 49.41 -25.43 -11.97
CA LYS A 258 48.72 -24.28 -12.56
C LYS A 258 47.47 -24.08 -11.72
N HIS A 259 47.60 -23.25 -10.68
CA HIS A 259 46.45 -22.63 -10.02
C HIS A 259 45.78 -21.76 -11.08
N SER A 260 44.80 -22.31 -11.79
CA SER A 260 43.72 -21.49 -12.30
C SER A 260 42.81 -21.28 -11.11
N ASP A 261 42.74 -20.04 -10.65
CA ASP A 261 41.67 -19.56 -9.78
C ASP A 261 40.35 -19.81 -10.53
N SER A 262 39.80 -21.00 -10.32
CA SER A 262 38.43 -21.33 -10.63
C SER A 262 37.61 -20.59 -9.58
N ASP A 263 37.32 -19.33 -9.87
CA ASP A 263 36.22 -18.60 -9.26
C ASP A 263 34.95 -19.40 -9.56
N SER A 264 34.69 -20.37 -8.68
CA SER A 264 33.46 -21.13 -8.57
C SER A 264 32.40 -20.18 -8.02
N ASP A 265 32.06 -19.15 -8.79
CA ASP A 265 30.80 -18.44 -8.69
C ASP A 265 29.73 -19.40 -9.20
N SER A 266 29.34 -20.32 -8.32
CA SER A 266 28.15 -21.14 -8.46
C SER A 266 26.92 -20.26 -8.24
N ASP A 267 26.73 -19.27 -9.12
CA ASP A 267 25.45 -18.66 -9.37
C ASP A 267 24.63 -19.67 -10.17
N TYR A 268 24.00 -20.56 -9.41
CA TYR A 268 23.00 -21.52 -9.85
C TYR A 268 21.76 -20.75 -10.32
N ASP A 269 21.84 -20.14 -11.51
CA ASP A 269 20.68 -19.63 -12.25
C ASP A 269 20.41 -20.63 -13.38
N SER A 270 19.74 -21.73 -12.99
CA SER A 270 19.22 -22.72 -13.92
C SER A 270 18.02 -22.11 -14.64
N ASP A 271 18.29 -21.28 -15.64
CA ASP A 271 17.30 -20.89 -16.66
C ASP A 271 17.77 -21.35 -18.04
N GLU A 272 18.16 -22.63 -18.09
CA GLU A 272 18.29 -23.37 -19.34
C GLU A 272 16.90 -23.77 -19.82
N GLY A 273 16.15 -22.77 -20.28
CA GLY A 273 15.06 -22.97 -21.23
C GLY A 273 15.67 -23.50 -22.53
N SER A 274 15.87 -24.81 -22.59
CA SER A 274 16.12 -25.55 -23.81
C SER A 274 14.85 -25.50 -24.64
N ASP A 275 14.88 -24.73 -25.73
CA ASP A 275 13.86 -24.67 -26.77
C ASP A 275 13.98 -25.91 -27.68
N SER A 276 13.94 -27.09 -27.07
CA SER A 276 13.92 -28.38 -27.76
C SER A 276 12.62 -29.10 -27.41
N ASP A 277 11.71 -28.99 -28.35
CA ASP A 277 10.36 -29.56 -28.39
C ASP A 277 10.40 -31.10 -28.53
N ASP A 278 11.03 -31.79 -27.57
CA ASP A 278 11.09 -33.27 -27.53
C ASP A 278 10.80 -33.80 -26.10
N GLU A 279 9.56 -34.27 -25.94
CA GLU A 279 9.12 -35.39 -25.08
C GLU A 279 9.72 -35.52 -23.66
N PHE A 280 9.11 -34.81 -22.69
CA PHE A 280 9.25 -35.18 -21.27
C PHE A 280 8.16 -36.16 -20.84
N VAL A 281 8.22 -37.40 -21.35
CA VAL A 281 7.57 -38.53 -20.68
C VAL A 281 8.51 -38.98 -19.58
N GLN A 282 8.24 -38.55 -18.35
CA GLN A 282 8.92 -39.07 -17.15
C GLN A 282 8.73 -40.59 -17.09
N ARG A 283 9.74 -41.36 -17.53
CA ARG A 283 9.82 -42.78 -17.19
C ARG A 283 10.13 -42.89 -15.70
N ASP A 284 9.29 -43.59 -14.96
CA ASP A 284 9.39 -43.89 -13.52
C ASP A 284 10.71 -44.56 -13.06
N GLU A 285 11.64 -44.84 -13.97
CA GLU A 285 12.90 -45.56 -13.69
C GLU A 285 13.98 -44.65 -13.07
N ASP A 286 13.92 -43.32 -13.28
CA ASP A 286 14.91 -42.37 -12.72
C ASP A 286 14.58 -41.89 -11.29
N ALA A 287 13.42 -42.25 -10.75
CA ALA A 287 13.08 -41.95 -9.34
C ALA A 287 13.90 -42.77 -8.33
N ARG A 288 14.61 -43.82 -8.77
CA ARG A 288 15.35 -44.74 -7.90
C ARG A 288 16.81 -44.36 -7.64
N THR A 289 17.37 -43.41 -8.38
CA THR A 289 18.78 -42.98 -8.22
C THR A 289 18.98 -41.88 -7.17
N PHE A 290 17.90 -41.27 -6.66
CA PHE A 290 17.97 -40.22 -5.64
C PHE A 290 18.10 -40.70 -4.18
N THR A 291 17.95 -42.01 -3.90
CA THR A 291 17.92 -42.51 -2.51
C THR A 291 19.12 -43.36 -2.08
N SER A 292 20.14 -43.57 -2.93
CA SER A 292 21.22 -44.53 -2.62
C SER A 292 22.57 -43.95 -2.22
N ARG A 293 22.67 -42.68 -1.79
CA ARG A 293 23.84 -42.21 -1.02
C ARG A 293 23.58 -42.34 0.47
N LEU A 294 23.66 -43.59 0.93
CA LEU A 294 23.77 -43.93 2.34
C LEU A 294 25.00 -43.22 2.92
N ALA A 295 24.77 -42.19 3.73
CA ALA A 295 25.80 -41.49 4.46
C ALA A 295 26.55 -42.47 5.38
N ARG A 296 27.74 -42.91 4.96
CA ARG A 296 28.67 -43.60 5.86
C ARG A 296 29.41 -42.54 6.68
N GLN A 297 28.95 -42.39 7.91
CA GLN A 297 29.75 -42.25 9.12
C GLN A 297 30.77 -41.09 9.18
N GLY A 298 30.44 -40.10 10.01
CA GLY A 298 31.45 -39.26 10.68
C GLY A 298 31.65 -37.88 10.07
N GLY A 299 30.66 -36.99 10.19
CA GLY A 299 30.83 -35.58 9.85
C GLY A 299 29.54 -34.81 10.07
N VAL A 300 29.41 -34.15 11.21
CA VAL A 300 28.28 -33.26 11.50
C VAL A 300 28.40 -32.03 10.59
N GLY A 301 27.44 -31.85 9.67
CA GLY A 301 27.23 -30.57 8.99
C GLY A 301 28.13 -30.29 7.79
N GLY A 302 27.95 -31.04 6.69
CA GLY A 302 28.48 -30.65 5.38
C GLY A 302 27.71 -29.47 4.78
N ALA A 303 28.42 -28.57 4.09
CA ALA A 303 27.92 -27.37 3.42
C ALA A 303 26.80 -27.60 2.38
N GLN A 304 26.48 -28.86 2.05
CA GLN A 304 25.42 -29.25 1.13
C GLN A 304 24.01 -29.30 1.77
N MET A 305 23.89 -29.14 3.10
CA MET A 305 22.59 -29.00 3.78
C MET A 305 22.11 -27.55 3.92
N LYS A 306 22.85 -26.58 3.36
CA LYS A 306 22.40 -25.18 3.27
C LYS A 306 21.71 -24.99 1.91
N VAL A 307 20.51 -24.41 1.94
CA VAL A 307 19.79 -23.87 0.78
C VAL A 307 18.97 -24.88 -0.03
N THR A 308 17.87 -25.38 0.52
CA THR A 308 16.56 -25.24 -0.16
C THR A 308 15.49 -25.05 0.90
N ALA A 309 15.45 -23.86 1.52
CA ALA A 309 14.23 -23.45 2.19
C ALA A 309 13.17 -23.17 1.11
N ARG A 310 12.62 -24.23 0.50
CA ARG A 310 11.40 -24.12 -0.32
C ARG A 310 10.38 -23.41 0.55
N ASN A 311 9.77 -22.35 0.04
CA ASN A 311 8.69 -21.66 0.74
C ASN A 311 7.69 -22.73 1.21
N LEU A 312 7.47 -22.83 2.53
CA LEU A 312 6.60 -23.87 3.10
C LEU A 312 5.15 -23.76 2.61
N ARG A 313 4.76 -22.57 2.14
CA ARG A 313 3.45 -22.33 1.55
C ARG A 313 3.43 -22.86 0.12
N ILE A 314 2.50 -23.78 -0.13
CA ILE A 314 2.13 -24.25 -1.46
C ILE A 314 1.48 -23.09 -2.23
N ARG A 315 1.98 -22.80 -3.42
CA ARG A 315 1.53 -21.67 -4.24
C ARG A 315 0.21 -21.94 -4.99
N GLU A 316 -0.04 -23.21 -5.31
CA GLU A 316 -1.27 -23.69 -5.98
C GLU A 316 -2.50 -23.54 -5.07
N ASP A 317 -2.29 -23.67 -3.75
CA ASP A 317 -3.35 -23.52 -2.75
C ASP A 317 -3.64 -22.04 -2.45
N THR A 318 -4.71 -21.54 -3.07
CA THR A 318 -5.27 -20.22 -2.75
C THR A 318 -5.74 -20.18 -1.29
N ALA A 319 -5.41 -19.11 -0.56
CA ALA A 319 -5.90 -18.95 0.80
C ALA A 319 -7.42 -18.68 0.81
N LYS A 320 -8.13 -19.16 1.84
CA LYS A 320 -9.60 -19.05 1.93
C LYS A 320 -10.12 -17.61 1.74
N TYR A 321 -9.52 -16.63 2.41
CA TYR A 321 -9.90 -15.21 2.32
C TYR A 321 -9.50 -14.51 1.01
N LEU A 322 -8.78 -15.20 0.10
CA LEU A 322 -8.46 -14.69 -1.23
C LEU A 322 -9.36 -15.30 -2.31
N ARG A 323 -10.30 -16.17 -1.94
CA ARG A 323 -11.24 -16.78 -2.90
C ARG A 323 -12.29 -15.78 -3.38
N ASN A 324 -12.72 -14.87 -2.50
CA ASN A 324 -13.52 -13.70 -2.82
C ASN A 324 -12.92 -12.48 -2.13
N LEU A 325 -12.72 -11.39 -2.88
CA LEU A 325 -12.13 -10.13 -2.40
C LEU A 325 -13.19 -9.14 -1.91
N ASP A 326 -14.48 -9.45 -2.10
CA ASP A 326 -15.58 -8.62 -1.63
C ASP A 326 -15.62 -8.62 -0.09
N LEU A 327 -15.74 -7.43 0.49
CA LEU A 327 -15.73 -7.23 1.95
C LEU A 327 -16.90 -7.91 2.67
N ASN A 328 -18.04 -8.07 1.97
CA ASN A 328 -19.26 -8.69 2.48
C ASN A 328 -19.41 -10.15 2.05
N SER A 329 -18.33 -10.78 1.58
CA SER A 329 -18.31 -12.22 1.31
C SER A 329 -18.30 -13.02 2.62
N ALA A 330 -17.91 -14.30 2.57
CA ALA A 330 -17.87 -15.14 3.75
C ALA A 330 -16.80 -14.68 4.76
N TYR A 331 -17.19 -14.63 6.04
CA TYR A 331 -16.28 -14.27 7.12
C TYR A 331 -15.19 -15.34 7.32
N TYR A 332 -13.94 -14.90 7.27
CA TYR A 332 -12.76 -15.70 7.61
C TYR A 332 -12.23 -15.30 8.99
N ASP A 333 -12.15 -16.25 9.92
CA ASP A 333 -11.49 -16.03 11.21
C ASP A 333 -9.98 -16.30 11.08
N PRO A 334 -9.11 -15.27 11.11
CA PRO A 334 -7.66 -15.45 10.98
C PRO A 334 -7.03 -16.19 12.15
N LYS A 335 -7.69 -16.25 13.32
CA LYS A 335 -7.17 -16.93 14.51
C LYS A 335 -7.27 -18.43 14.37
N SER A 336 -8.47 -18.94 14.08
CA SER A 336 -8.71 -20.38 13.87
C SER A 336 -8.41 -20.83 12.43
N ARG A 337 -8.19 -19.90 11.50
CA ARG A 337 -8.01 -20.16 10.06
C ARG A 337 -9.21 -20.90 9.44
N SER A 338 -10.40 -20.62 9.94
CA SER A 338 -11.65 -21.23 9.47
C SER A 338 -12.51 -20.22 8.71
N MET A 339 -13.18 -20.70 7.67
CA MET A 339 -14.18 -19.95 6.91
C MET A 339 -15.45 -20.79 6.91
N ARG A 340 -16.50 -20.27 7.54
CA ARG A 340 -17.69 -21.07 7.83
C ARG A 340 -18.55 -21.23 6.58
N ASP A 341 -18.91 -20.10 5.98
CA ASP A 341 -19.82 -20.02 4.84
C ASP A 341 -19.07 -20.06 3.51
N ASN A 342 -19.80 -20.32 2.42
CA ASN A 342 -19.25 -20.33 1.07
C ASN A 342 -18.89 -18.89 0.63
N PRO A 343 -17.64 -18.59 0.23
CA PRO A 343 -17.27 -17.27 -0.27
C PRO A 343 -17.97 -16.88 -1.58
N ASN A 344 -18.39 -17.85 -2.40
CA ASN A 344 -19.04 -17.63 -3.69
C ASN A 344 -20.35 -18.41 -3.76
N PRO A 345 -21.44 -17.91 -3.14
CA PRO A 345 -22.72 -18.61 -3.07
C PRO A 345 -23.49 -18.66 -4.40
N GLU A 346 -23.16 -17.77 -5.35
CA GLU A 346 -23.84 -17.69 -6.66
C GLU A 346 -23.36 -18.74 -7.66
N VAL A 347 -22.18 -19.33 -7.43
CA VAL A 347 -21.59 -20.34 -8.31
C VAL A 347 -22.07 -21.73 -7.90
N ASP A 348 -22.29 -22.59 -8.88
CA ASP A 348 -22.72 -23.97 -8.64
C ASP A 348 -21.68 -24.74 -7.80
N PRO A 349 -22.13 -25.62 -6.88
CA PRO A 349 -21.26 -26.29 -5.90
C PRO A 349 -20.21 -27.22 -6.52
N GLU A 350 -20.47 -27.76 -7.72
CA GLU A 350 -19.57 -28.69 -8.40
C GLU A 350 -18.36 -27.98 -9.05
N ASP A 351 -18.52 -26.71 -9.42
CA ASP A 351 -17.45 -25.91 -10.03
C ASP A 351 -16.58 -25.22 -8.95
N LEU A 352 -17.00 -25.29 -7.69
CA LEU A 352 -16.34 -24.67 -6.56
C LEU A 352 -15.28 -25.59 -5.96
N ALA A 353 -14.01 -25.23 -6.08
CA ALA A 353 -12.94 -25.93 -5.35
C ALA A 353 -13.04 -25.79 -3.81
N TYR A 354 -13.89 -24.89 -3.29
CA TYR A 354 -14.16 -24.75 -1.86
C TYR A 354 -15.53 -24.13 -1.62
N ALA A 355 -16.41 -24.85 -0.91
CA ALA A 355 -17.79 -24.46 -0.62
C ALA A 355 -18.02 -24.05 0.86
N GLY A 356 -16.96 -23.77 1.63
CA GLY A 356 -17.03 -23.43 3.06
C GLY A 356 -16.80 -24.63 3.99
N ASP A 357 -16.27 -24.37 5.19
CA ASP A 357 -15.97 -25.42 6.17
C ASP A 357 -17.25 -26.07 6.73
N ASN A 358 -18.39 -25.37 6.72
CA ASN A 358 -19.66 -25.95 7.19
C ASN A 358 -20.12 -27.11 6.31
N VAL A 359 -19.96 -27.01 4.99
CA VAL A 359 -20.31 -28.08 4.05
C VAL A 359 -19.48 -29.33 4.30
N ALA A 360 -18.17 -29.18 4.46
CA ALA A 360 -17.28 -30.29 4.76
C ALA A 360 -17.61 -30.95 6.12
N ARG A 361 -17.99 -30.16 7.14
CA ARG A 361 -18.30 -30.66 8.49
C ARG A 361 -19.56 -31.52 8.57
N ILE A 362 -20.59 -31.21 7.78
CA ILE A 362 -21.87 -31.94 7.79
C ILE A 362 -21.94 -33.04 6.72
N SER A 363 -20.82 -33.34 6.06
CA SER A 363 -20.74 -34.35 5.00
C SER A 363 -20.12 -35.67 5.47
N GLY A 364 -20.36 -36.75 4.73
CA GLY A 364 -19.75 -38.06 4.97
C GLY A 364 -20.31 -38.80 6.18
N ASP A 365 -19.43 -39.43 6.97
CA ASP A 365 -19.83 -40.30 8.09
C ASP A 365 -20.41 -39.54 9.29
N ALA A 366 -20.25 -38.21 9.35
CA ALA A 366 -20.87 -37.39 10.38
C ALA A 366 -22.40 -37.50 10.38
N VAL A 367 -23.02 -37.60 9.20
CA VAL A 367 -24.46 -37.76 9.04
C VAL A 367 -24.91 -39.12 9.57
N LYS A 368 -24.23 -40.21 9.17
CA LYS A 368 -24.53 -41.57 9.64
C LYS A 368 -24.36 -41.69 11.16
N LEU A 369 -23.34 -41.06 11.72
CA LEU A 369 -23.13 -41.02 13.17
C LEU A 369 -24.30 -40.29 13.85
N ALA A 370 -24.69 -39.12 13.35
CA ALA A 370 -25.83 -38.39 13.89
C ALA A 370 -27.14 -39.22 13.85
N GLU A 371 -27.39 -39.92 12.73
CA GLU A 371 -28.54 -40.83 12.60
C GLU A 371 -28.51 -41.96 13.63
N THR A 372 -27.36 -42.62 13.80
CA THR A 372 -27.21 -43.70 14.80
C THR A 372 -27.33 -43.18 16.24
N GLN A 373 -26.86 -41.94 16.51
CA GLN A 373 -27.01 -41.30 17.81
C GLN A 373 -28.46 -40.95 18.12
N VAL A 374 -29.19 -40.39 17.15
CA VAL A 374 -30.64 -40.13 17.28
C VAL A 374 -31.39 -41.45 17.51
N PHE A 375 -31.06 -42.49 16.74
CA PHE A 375 -31.64 -43.81 16.92
C PHE A 375 -31.38 -44.38 18.33
N ALA A 376 -30.15 -44.26 18.84
CA ALA A 376 -29.80 -44.71 20.18
C ALA A 376 -30.56 -43.95 21.28
N TRP A 377 -30.72 -42.62 21.13
CA TRP A 377 -31.51 -41.81 22.05
C TRP A 377 -32.99 -42.18 22.04
N ASP A 378 -33.56 -42.45 20.88
CA ASP A 378 -34.95 -42.89 20.76
C ASP A 378 -35.16 -44.29 21.34
N ALA A 379 -34.17 -45.19 21.20
CA ALA A 379 -34.20 -46.50 21.84
C ALA A 379 -34.16 -46.39 23.37
N ILE A 380 -33.34 -45.47 23.92
CA ILE A 380 -33.28 -45.19 25.37
C ILE A 380 -34.63 -44.67 25.87
N ARG A 381 -35.23 -43.67 25.20
CA ARG A 381 -36.55 -43.15 25.59
C ARG A 381 -37.63 -44.23 25.58
N LYS A 382 -37.65 -45.07 24.53
CA LYS A 382 -38.59 -46.20 24.46
C LYS A 382 -38.39 -47.22 25.58
N ALA A 383 -37.13 -47.47 25.99
CA ALA A 383 -36.83 -48.35 27.10
C ALA A 383 -37.27 -47.75 28.45
N GLU A 384 -37.09 -46.44 28.65
CA GLU A 384 -37.54 -45.73 29.86
C GLU A 384 -39.08 -45.66 29.95
N ASP A 385 -39.77 -45.37 28.84
CA ASP A 385 -41.24 -45.31 28.79
C ASP A 385 -41.88 -46.70 28.93
N GLY A 386 -41.24 -47.75 28.41
CA GLY A 386 -41.70 -49.14 28.55
C GLY A 386 -41.44 -49.76 29.93
N GLY A 387 -40.52 -49.19 30.71
CA GLY A 387 -40.17 -49.66 32.06
C GLY A 387 -41.11 -49.18 33.18
N GLY A 388 -42.01 -48.23 32.91
CA GLY A 388 -42.96 -47.68 33.88
C GLY A 388 -44.31 -48.42 33.98
N GLY A 389 -44.52 -49.48 33.18
CA GLY A 389 -45.79 -50.21 33.08
C GLY A 389 -45.83 -51.59 33.76
N GLY A 390 -44.88 -51.89 34.65
CA GLY A 390 -44.79 -53.17 35.35
C GLY A 390 -44.52 -52.99 36.84
N GLY A 391 -45.52 -52.48 37.57
CA GLY A 391 -45.55 -52.42 39.04
C GLY A 391 -46.78 -53.14 39.57
#